data_AF-A0A9X7BTC3-F1
#
_entry.id   AF-A0A9X7BTC3-F1
#
_cell.length_a   1.000
_cell.length_b   1.000
_cell.length_c   1.000
_cell.angle_alpha   90.00
_cell.angle_beta   90.00
_cell.angle_gamma   90.00
#
_symmetry.space_group_name_H-M   'P 1'
#
loop_
_entity.id
_entity.type
_entity.pdbx_description
1 polymer ?
#
loop_
_entity_poly.entity_id
_entity_poly.type
_entity_poly.pdbx_seq_one_letter_code
_entity_poly.pdbx_strand_id
1 'polypeptide(L)' 'MEKYLAQTQALLGMIQATISEEELKRSVAAGEEMWEEIRKITDKYGLNVQEMLNATLSCHSTILDAVNEQISETKKEMGI' A
#
# COMPACT_ATOMS: atom_id res chain seq x y z
N MET A 1 -19.88 -5.93 -2.72
CA MET A 1 -18.53 -5.97 -3.31
C MET A 1 -18.36 -5.00 -4.47
N GLU A 2 -19.28 -4.92 -5.44
CA GLU A 2 -19.16 -4.03 -6.61
C GLU A 2 -18.95 -2.55 -6.26
N LYS A 3 -19.71 -2.02 -5.30
CA LYS A 3 -19.55 -0.62 -4.86
C LYS A 3 -18.16 -0.33 -4.27
N TYR A 4 -17.63 -1.26 -3.48
CA TYR A 4 -16.29 -1.16 -2.91
C TYR A 4 -15.22 -1.20 -4.02
N LEU A 5 -15.33 -2.17 -4.93
CA LEU A 5 -14.44 -2.30 -6.08
C LEU A 5 -14.44 -1.03 -6.95
N ALA A 6 -15.61 -0.47 -7.26
CA ALA A 6 -15.75 0.76 -8.02
C ALA A 6 -15.13 1.97 -7.31
N GLN A 7 -15.31 2.07 -5.98
CA GLN A 7 -14.71 3.12 -5.17
C GLN A 7 -13.18 3.01 -5.13
N THR A 8 -12.65 1.80 -4.96
CA THR A 8 -11.21 1.54 -5.00
C THR A 8 -10.62 1.86 -6.37
N GLN A 9 -11.28 1.45 -7.46
CA GLN A 9 -10.85 1.77 -8.82
C GLN A 9 -10.86 3.29 -9.10
N ALA A 10 -11.89 4.00 -8.63
CA ALA A 10 -11.96 5.46 -8.77
C ALA A 10 -10.84 6.14 -7.98
N LEU A 11 -10.57 5.70 -6.75
CA LEU A 11 -9.47 6.23 -5.92
C LEU A 11 -8.11 5.98 -6.58
N LEU A 12 -7.86 4.75 -7.04
CA LEU A 12 -6.64 4.40 -7.76
C LEU A 12 -6.48 5.23 -9.04
N GLY A 13 -7.57 5.42 -9.80
CA GLY A 13 -7.58 6.25 -11.00
C GLY A 13 -7.26 7.72 -10.70
N MET A 14 -7.76 8.28 -9.59
CA MET A 14 -7.40 9.63 -9.17
C MET A 14 -5.92 9.72 -8.80
N ILE A 15 -5.42 8.79 -7.98
CA ILE A 15 -3.99 8.76 -7.60
C ILE A 15 -3.12 8.66 -8.86
N GLN A 16 -3.46 7.77 -9.78
CA GLN A 16 -2.72 7.58 -11.04
C GLN A 16 -2.80 8.80 -11.98
N ALA A 17 -3.90 9.56 -11.94
CA ALA A 17 -4.05 10.77 -12.75
C ALA A 17 -3.26 11.97 -12.19
N THR A 18 -3.00 11.99 -10.88
CA THR A 18 -2.33 13.12 -10.20
C THR A 18 -0.87 12.85 -9.84
N ILE A 19 -0.45 11.59 -9.80
CA ILE A 19 0.94 11.22 -9.48
C ILE A 19 1.87 11.62 -10.64
N SER A 20 3.02 12.20 -10.33
CA SER A 20 4.04 12.44 -11.35
C SER A 20 4.68 11.13 -11.84
N GLU A 21 5.24 11.12 -13.05
CA GLU A 21 5.94 9.92 -13.55
C GLU A 21 7.11 9.51 -12.64
N GLU A 22 7.82 10.47 -12.05
CA GLU A 22 8.91 10.19 -11.12
C GLU A 22 8.41 9.54 -9.83
N GLU A 23 7.31 10.05 -9.25
CA GLU A 23 6.69 9.45 -8.07
C GLU A 23 6.12 8.08 -8.35
N LEU A 24 5.56 7.86 -9.54
CA LEU A 24 5.08 6.56 -9.96
C LEU A 24 6.23 5.56 -10.04
N LYS A 25 7.36 5.93 -10.66
CA LYS A 25 8.57 5.09 -10.71
C LYS A 25 9.09 4.74 -9.32
N ARG A 26 9.15 5.72 -8.40
CA ARG A 26 9.54 5.48 -7.01
C ARG A 26 8.58 4.53 -6.29
N SER A 27 7.28 4.71 -6.49
CA SER A 27 6.23 3.88 -5.89
C SER A 27 6.29 2.43 -6.39
N VAL A 28 6.55 2.22 -7.69
CA VAL A 28 6.72 0.89 -8.28
C VAL A 28 7.97 0.21 -7.70
N ALA A 29 9.11 0.90 -7.66
CA ALA A 29 10.34 0.34 -7.09
C ALA A 29 10.16 -0.06 -5.62
N ALA A 30 9.49 0.76 -4.80
CA ALA A 30 9.17 0.43 -3.42
C ALA A 30 8.24 -0.80 -3.32
N GLY A 31 7.25 -0.91 -4.21
CA GLY A 31 6.37 -2.08 -4.29
C GLY A 31 7.11 -3.38 -4.65
N GLU A 32 8.08 -3.30 -5.56
CA GLU A 32 8.93 -4.44 -5.93
C GLU A 32 9.83 -4.89 -4.77
N GLU A 33 10.43 -3.94 -4.03
CA GLU A 33 11.22 -4.23 -2.83
C GLU A 33 10.38 -4.91 -1.74
N MET A 34 9.17 -4.40 -1.49
CA MET A 34 8.24 -5.01 -0.54
C MET A 34 7.85 -6.44 -0.94
N TRP A 35 7.56 -6.65 -2.23
CA TRP A 35 7.22 -7.97 -2.73
C TRP A 35 8.37 -8.96 -2.55
N GLU A 36 9.60 -8.53 -2.83
CA GLU A 36 10.78 -9.38 -2.69
C GLU A 36 11.00 -9.80 -1.22
N GLU A 37 10.78 -8.90 -0.26
CA GLU A 37 10.86 -9.25 1.17
C GLU A 37 9.74 -10.22 1.60
N ILE A 38 8.49 -9.99 1.15
CA ILE A 38 7.38 -10.91 1.43
C ILE A 38 7.66 -12.29 0.83
N ARG A 39 8.21 -12.33 -0.39
CA ARG A 39 8.59 -13.58 -1.06
C ARG A 39 9.67 -14.33 -0.29
N LYS A 40 10.72 -13.65 0.17
CA LYS A 40 11.77 -14.26 1.02
C LYS A 40 11.17 -14.89 2.28
N ILE A 41 10.21 -14.22 2.94
CA ILE A 41 9.51 -14.76 4.11
C ILE A 41 8.69 -15.99 3.72
N THR A 42 7.94 -15.89 2.61
CA THR A 42 7.11 -16.97 2.07
C THR A 42 7.94 -18.22 1.80
N ASP A 43 9.07 -18.08 1.10
CA ASP A 43 9.98 -19.17 0.76
C ASP A 43 10.66 -19.74 2.01
N LYS A 44 11.10 -18.89 2.94
CA LYS A 44 11.79 -19.30 4.17
C LYS A 44 10.91 -20.14 5.09
N TYR A 45 9.63 -19.78 5.22
CA TYR A 45 8.70 -20.45 6.13
C TYR A 45 7.76 -21.44 5.43
N GLY A 46 7.86 -21.57 4.10
CA GLY A 46 6.98 -22.45 3.32
C GLY A 46 5.51 -22.04 3.42
N LEU A 47 5.23 -20.74 3.45
CA LEU A 47 3.88 -20.23 3.65
C LEU A 47 2.96 -20.68 2.52
N ASN A 48 1.74 -21.09 2.87
CA ASN A 48 0.70 -21.34 1.89
C ASN A 48 0.10 -20.02 1.35
N VAL A 49 -0.72 -20.11 0.31
CA VAL A 49 -1.30 -18.93 -0.36
C VAL A 49 -2.08 -18.03 0.60
N GLN A 50 -2.81 -18.60 1.57
CA GLN A 50 -3.57 -17.83 2.54
C GLN A 50 -2.65 -17.10 3.53
N GLU A 51 -1.58 -17.75 3.98
CA GLU A 51 -0.59 -17.16 4.88
C GLU A 51 0.21 -16.05 4.19
N MET A 52 0.63 -16.27 2.94
CA MET A 52 1.28 -15.25 2.11
C MET A 52 0.37 -14.04 1.89
N LEU A 53 -0.92 -14.27 1.60
CA LEU A 53 -1.90 -13.20 1.44
C LEU A 53 -2.08 -12.41 2.74
N ASN A 54 -2.17 -13.09 3.88
CA ASN A 54 -2.25 -12.44 5.18
C ASN A 54 -1.02 -11.58 5.47
N ALA A 55 0.20 -12.09 5.22
CA ALA A 55 1.44 -11.33 5.38
C ALA A 55 1.45 -10.06 4.49
N THR A 56 1.00 -10.21 3.25
CA THR A 56 0.89 -9.10 2.30
C THR A 56 -0.09 -8.03 2.80
N LEU A 57 -1.28 -8.44 3.21
CA LEU A 57 -2.33 -7.55 3.72
C LEU A 57 -1.89 -6.84 5.02
N SER A 58 -1.22 -7.54 5.92
CA SER A 58 -0.66 -6.91 7.13
C SER A 58 0.35 -5.82 6.79
N CYS A 59 1.25 -6.07 5.84
CA CYS A 59 2.20 -5.06 5.37
C CYS A 59 1.49 -3.83 4.78
N HIS A 60 0.46 -4.04 3.96
CA HIS A 60 -0.35 -2.95 3.40
C HIS A 60 -1.08 -2.16 4.49
N SER A 61 -1.62 -2.83 5.52
CA SER A 61 -2.26 -2.17 6.66
C SER A 61 -1.29 -1.26 7.41
N THR A 62 -0.08 -1.74 7.71
CA THR A 62 0.95 -0.92 8.39
C THR A 62 1.32 0.33 7.61
N ILE A 63 1.39 0.23 6.28
CA ILE A 63 1.64 1.41 5.41
C ILE A 63 0.50 2.41 5.52
N LEU A 64 -0.75 1.94 5.47
CA LEU A 64 -1.92 2.82 5.60
C LEU A 64 -1.97 3.49 6.98
N ASP A 65 -1.61 2.78 8.05
CA ASP A 65 -1.54 3.34 9.39
C ASP A 65 -0.48 4.44 9.49
N ALA A 66 0.72 4.20 8.96
CA ALA A 66 1.79 5.20 8.91
C ALA A 66 1.39 6.45 8.10
N VAL A 67 0.71 6.25 6.96
CA VAL A 67 0.19 7.36 6.15
C VAL A 67 -0.90 8.13 6.91
N ASN A 68 -1.81 7.44 7.59
CA ASN A 68 -2.86 8.08 8.39
C ASN A 68 -2.27 8.89 9.56
N GLU A 69 -1.20 8.40 10.18
CA GLU A 69 -0.48 9.13 11.23
C GLU A 69 0.14 10.42 10.68
N GLN A 70 0.86 10.34 9.56
CA GLN A 70 1.42 11.54 8.90
C GLN A 70 0.34 12.55 8.49
N ILE A 71 -0.79 12.08 7.96
CA ILE A 71 -1.93 12.95 7.64
C ILE A 71 -2.48 13.62 8.91
N SER A 72 -2.60 12.86 10.01
CA SER A 72 -3.08 13.40 11.28
C SER A 72 -2.14 14.45 11.84
N GLU A 73 -0.83 14.22 11.79
CA GLU A 73 0.20 15.18 12.21
C GLU A 73 0.16 16.44 11.35
N THR A 74 0.11 16.29 10.02
CA THR A 74 0.00 17.42 9.08
C THR A 74 -1.24 18.27 9.36
N LYS A 75 -2.39 17.63 9.62
CA LYS A 75 -3.63 18.33 9.99
C LYS A 75 -3.49 19.13 11.28
N LYS A 76 -2.87 18.54 12.31
CA LYS A 76 -2.56 19.25 13.56
C LYS A 76 -1.67 20.47 13.33
N GLU A 77 -0.64 20.35 12.50
CA GLU A 77 0.25 21.47 12.13
C GLU A 77 -0.48 22.58 11.37
N MET A 78 -1.43 22.21 10.52
CA MET A 78 -2.26 23.14 9.75
C MET A 78 -3.44 23.72 10.56
N GLY A 79 -3.68 23.23 11.78
CA GLY A 79 -4.77 23.69 12.65
C GLY A 79 -6.18 23.31 12.18
N ILE A 80 -6.32 22.21 11.41
CA ILE A 80 -7.58 21.67 10.88
C ILE A 80 -7.84 20.24 11.32
#